data_AF-A0A7C1ZJX3-F1
#
_entry.id   AF-A0A7C1ZJX3-F1
#
_cell.length_a   1.000
_cell.length_b   1.000
_cell.length_c   1.000
_cell.angle_alpha   90.00
_cell.angle_beta   90.00
_cell.angle_gamma   90.00
#
_symmetry.space_group_name_H-M   'P 1'
#
loop_
_entity.id
_entity.type
_entity.pdbx_description
1 polymer ?
#
loop_
_entity_poly.entity_id
_entity_poly.type
_entity_poly.pdbx_seq_one_letter_code
_entity_poly.pdbx_strand_id
1 'polypeptide(L)'
;MTAERTDERVQILKSLRAYLLRQRAKFNDYLNILAREKYAVLSEDTDKMREHLELEQSIVSEIYNLQRVIDPLKDLHRQRYPERETGIRDLENSLENIKEKALAHNKNVRELILSRQKVLSRRLESLRPHRQARSPYADIGVPTLVDIRS
;
A
#
# COMPACT_ATOMS: atom_id res chain seq x y z
N MET A 1 21.55 16.09 -42.36
CA MET A 1 21.76 14.95 -41.42
C MET A 1 22.05 15.35 -39.97
N THR A 2 22.38 16.61 -39.65
CA THR A 2 22.59 17.09 -38.25
C THR A 2 21.30 17.55 -37.56
N ALA A 3 20.36 18.15 -38.29
CA ALA A 3 19.10 18.64 -37.73
C ALA A 3 18.18 17.50 -37.22
N GLU A 4 18.01 16.43 -38.00
CA GLU A 4 17.16 15.28 -37.64
C GLU A 4 17.62 14.59 -36.35
N ARG A 5 18.94 14.39 -36.18
CA ARG A 5 19.51 13.80 -34.94
C ARG A 5 19.29 14.65 -33.70
N THR A 6 19.12 15.96 -33.88
CA THR A 6 18.89 16.92 -32.79
C THR A 6 17.41 16.95 -32.41
N ASP A 7 16.52 16.88 -33.41
CA ASP A 7 15.07 16.86 -33.20
C ASP A 7 14.61 15.54 -32.57
N GLU A 8 15.14 14.40 -33.02
CA GLU A 8 14.92 13.09 -32.38
C GLU A 8 15.35 13.09 -30.91
N ARG A 9 16.52 13.67 -30.60
CA ARG A 9 17.01 13.80 -29.21
C ARG A 9 16.02 14.59 -28.36
N VAL A 10 15.60 15.75 -28.85
CA VAL A 10 14.66 16.63 -28.14
C VAL A 10 13.32 15.95 -27.91
N GLN A 11 12.83 15.16 -28.86
CA GLN A 11 11.57 14.41 -28.72
C GLN A 11 11.65 13.29 -27.67
N ILE A 12 12.75 12.52 -27.66
CA ILE A 12 12.98 11.48 -26.65
C ILE A 12 13.04 12.11 -25.25
N LEU A 13 13.76 13.23 -25.11
CA LEU A 13 13.88 13.96 -23.85
C LEU A 13 12.54 14.51 -23.34
N LYS A 14 11.74 15.12 -24.22
CA LYS A 14 10.39 15.60 -23.88
C LYS A 14 9.50 14.46 -23.40
N SER A 15 9.54 13.33 -24.11
CA SER A 15 8.76 12.13 -23.76
C SER A 15 9.18 11.57 -22.41
N LEU A 16 10.49 11.39 -22.19
CA LEU A 16 11.05 10.90 -20.92
C LEU A 16 10.65 11.83 -19.77
N ARG A 17 10.79 13.15 -19.93
CA ARG A 17 10.37 14.13 -18.93
C ARG A 17 8.88 14.03 -18.61
N ALA A 18 8.02 13.86 -19.62
CA ALA A 18 6.59 13.70 -19.41
C ALA A 18 6.27 12.42 -18.60
N TYR A 19 6.92 11.31 -18.91
CA TYR A 19 6.76 10.06 -18.14
C TYR A 19 7.26 10.19 -16.70
N LEU A 20 8.41 10.82 -16.47
CA LEU A 20 8.93 11.06 -15.12
C LEU A 20 8.00 11.97 -14.29
N LEU A 21 7.42 13.01 -14.90
CA LEU A 21 6.44 13.87 -14.23
C LEU A 21 5.16 13.11 -13.88
N ARG A 22 4.68 12.24 -14.78
CA ARG A 22 3.51 11.39 -14.53
C ARG A 22 3.78 10.37 -13.43
N GLN A 23 4.97 9.78 -13.41
CA GLN A 23 5.40 8.88 -12.35
C GLN A 23 5.45 9.60 -11.00
N ARG A 24 5.98 10.83 -10.96
CA ARG A 24 6.00 11.67 -9.76
C ARG A 24 4.60 11.96 -9.22
N ALA A 25 3.66 12.29 -10.10
CA ALA A 25 2.27 12.51 -9.72
C ALA A 25 1.66 11.26 -9.08
N LYS A 26 1.90 10.07 -9.66
CA LYS A 26 1.39 8.81 -9.13
C LYS A 26 1.98 8.43 -7.78
N PHE A 27 3.26 8.70 -7.55
CA PHE A 27 3.82 8.52 -6.22
C PHE A 27 3.23 9.49 -5.17
N ASN A 28 2.89 10.72 -5.56
CA ASN A 28 2.19 11.64 -4.65
C ASN A 28 0.77 11.16 -4.35
N ASP A 29 0.05 10.65 -5.36
CA ASP A 29 -1.27 10.04 -5.16
C ASP A 29 -1.16 8.84 -4.19
N TYR A 30 -0.14 8.01 -4.36
CA TYR A 30 0.14 6.90 -3.46
C TYR A 30 0.38 7.35 -2.02
N LEU A 31 1.21 8.38 -1.81
CA LEU A 31 1.45 8.96 -0.48
C LEU A 31 0.16 9.47 0.17
N ASN A 32 -0.75 10.06 -0.61
CA ASN A 32 -2.04 10.53 -0.10
C ASN A 32 -2.94 9.37 0.33
N ILE A 33 -2.94 8.24 -0.39
CA ILE A 33 -3.68 7.04 0.00
C ILE A 33 -3.12 6.46 1.29
N LEU A 34 -1.80 6.29 1.39
CA LEU A 34 -1.15 5.79 2.61
C LEU A 34 -1.48 6.66 3.84
N ALA A 35 -1.55 7.99 3.67
CA ALA A 35 -1.97 8.89 4.73
C ALA A 35 -3.42 8.62 5.17
N ARG A 36 -4.35 8.35 4.23
CA ARG A 36 -5.75 8.03 4.52
C ARG A 36 -5.91 6.66 5.16
N GLU A 37 -5.18 5.66 4.70
CA GLU A 37 -5.14 4.32 5.31
C GLU A 37 -4.72 4.37 6.77
N LYS A 38 -3.72 5.20 7.11
CA LYS A 38 -3.33 5.43 8.50
C LYS A 38 -4.51 5.90 9.37
N TYR A 39 -5.38 6.77 8.85
CA TYR A 39 -6.59 7.21 9.57
C TYR A 39 -7.68 6.13 9.60
N ALA A 40 -7.86 5.37 8.52
CA ALA A 40 -8.80 4.25 8.46
C ALA A 40 -8.47 3.16 9.48
N VAL A 41 -7.18 2.80 9.61
CA VAL A 41 -6.68 1.85 10.62
C VAL A 41 -6.95 2.34 12.04
N LEU A 42 -6.92 3.65 12.28
CA LEU A 42 -7.22 4.23 13.59
C LEU A 42 -8.72 4.30 13.90
N SER A 43 -9.57 4.38 12.88
CA SER A 43 -11.02 4.48 13.00
C SER A 43 -11.75 3.13 12.93
N GLU A 44 -11.02 2.02 12.78
CA GLU A 44 -11.55 0.64 12.71
C GLU A 44 -12.60 0.43 11.60
N ASP A 45 -12.56 1.27 10.56
CA ASP A 45 -13.48 1.23 9.42
C ASP A 45 -12.98 0.23 8.37
N THR A 46 -13.49 -1.00 8.43
CA THR A 46 -13.05 -2.11 7.57
C THR A 46 -13.44 -1.94 6.10
N ASP A 47 -14.57 -1.27 5.83
CA ASP A 47 -15.04 -1.05 4.47
C ASP A 47 -14.17 -0.01 3.75
N LYS A 48 -13.85 1.10 4.41
CA LYS A 48 -12.90 2.09 3.87
C LYS A 48 -11.51 1.51 3.68
N MET A 49 -11.09 0.60 4.55
CA MET A 49 -9.78 -0.05 4.42
C MET A 49 -9.72 -0.92 3.15
N ARG A 50 -10.81 -1.62 2.80
CA ARG A 50 -10.90 -2.40 1.56
C ARG A 50 -10.87 -1.52 0.32
N GLU A 51 -11.62 -0.42 0.30
CA GLU A 51 -11.59 0.54 -0.82
C GLU A 51 -10.19 1.15 -1.03
N HIS A 52 -9.49 1.47 0.06
CA HIS A 52 -8.13 2.00 -0.02
C HIS A 52 -7.12 0.97 -0.56
N LEU A 53 -7.25 -0.30 -0.19
CA LEU A 53 -6.41 -1.39 -0.73
C LEU A 53 -6.57 -1.56 -2.25
N GLU A 54 -7.81 -1.50 -2.75
CA GLU A 54 -8.07 -1.60 -4.20
C GLU A 54 -7.45 -0.41 -4.96
N LEU A 55 -7.54 0.80 -4.40
CA LEU A 55 -6.92 1.99 -4.96
C LEU A 55 -5.38 1.93 -4.89
N GLU A 56 -4.80 1.46 -3.77
CA GLU A 56 -3.37 1.23 -3.63
C GLU A 56 -2.87 0.28 -4.72
N GLN A 57 -3.54 -0.87 -4.90
CA GLN A 57 -3.14 -1.87 -5.88
C GLN A 57 -3.18 -1.33 -7.32
N SER A 58 -4.18 -0.50 -7.62
CA SER A 58 -4.28 0.20 -8.91
C SER A 58 -3.09 1.15 -9.13
N ILE A 59 -2.78 2.02 -8.16
CA ILE A 59 -1.68 2.98 -8.27
C ILE A 59 -0.32 2.27 -8.38
N VAL A 60 -0.06 1.24 -7.59
CA VAL A 60 1.18 0.46 -7.67
C VAL A 60 1.34 -0.17 -9.04
N SER A 61 0.26 -0.71 -9.62
CA SER A 61 0.27 -1.29 -10.96
C SER A 61 0.59 -0.23 -12.03
N GLU A 62 0.02 0.97 -11.90
CA GLU A 62 0.32 2.07 -12.81
C GLU A 62 1.77 2.56 -12.69
N ILE A 63 2.31 2.67 -11.48
CA ILE A 63 3.72 3.02 -11.23
C ILE A 63 4.64 1.98 -11.91
N TYR A 64 4.31 0.69 -11.77
CA TYR A 64 5.08 -0.39 -12.41
C TYR A 64 5.03 -0.31 -13.94
N ASN A 65 3.85 -0.06 -14.52
CA ASN A 65 3.70 0.10 -15.97
C ASN A 65 4.47 1.30 -16.50
N LEU A 66 4.49 2.43 -15.76
CA LEU A 66 5.31 3.59 -16.11
C LEU A 66 6.81 3.23 -16.06
N GLN A 67 7.26 2.51 -15.05
CA GLN A 67 8.67 2.10 -14.93
C GLN A 67 9.11 1.25 -16.12
N ARG A 68 8.26 0.31 -16.58
CA ARG A 68 8.53 -0.54 -17.75
C ARG A 68 8.74 0.22 -19.05
N VAL A 69 8.19 1.43 -19.17
CA VAL A 69 8.39 2.32 -20.34
C VAL A 69 9.59 3.23 -20.12
N ILE A 70 9.83 3.67 -18.89
CA ILE A 70 10.93 4.54 -18.52
C ILE A 70 12.29 3.84 -18.68
N ASP A 71 12.42 2.58 -18.25
CA ASP A 71 13.70 1.86 -18.30
C ASP A 71 14.25 1.71 -19.73
N PRO A 72 13.47 1.23 -20.72
CA PRO A 72 13.93 1.17 -22.10
C PRO A 72 14.25 2.54 -22.71
N LEU A 73 13.49 3.58 -22.36
CA LEU A 73 13.74 4.95 -22.86
C LEU A 73 15.03 5.53 -22.28
N LYS A 74 15.35 5.24 -21.02
CA LYS A 74 16.62 5.63 -20.39
C LYS A 74 17.80 4.92 -21.05
N ASP A 75 17.66 3.62 -21.32
CA ASP A 75 18.71 2.85 -21.98
C ASP A 75 18.95 3.34 -23.41
N LEU A 76 17.88 3.62 -24.17
CA LEU A 76 17.97 4.21 -25.50
C LEU A 76 18.68 5.57 -25.47
N HIS A 77 18.31 6.44 -24.52
CA HIS A 77 18.94 7.74 -24.35
C HIS A 77 20.44 7.60 -24.02
N ARG A 78 20.80 6.72 -23.07
CA ARG A 78 22.18 6.50 -22.62
C ARG A 78 23.06 5.94 -23.75
N GLN A 79 22.52 5.05 -24.59
CA GLN A 79 23.25 4.46 -25.72
C GLN A 79 23.45 5.45 -26.88
N ARG A 80 22.49 6.35 -27.12
CA ARG A 80 22.50 7.26 -28.28
C ARG A 80 23.14 8.62 -27.98
N TYR A 81 23.09 9.07 -26.72
CA TYR A 81 23.56 10.38 -26.28
C TYR A 81 24.28 10.28 -24.92
N PRO A 82 25.62 10.13 -24.91
CA PRO A 82 26.40 9.96 -23.68
C PRO A 82 26.61 11.26 -22.89
N GLU A 83 26.30 12.43 -23.47
CA GLU A 83 26.37 13.70 -22.76
C GLU A 83 25.28 13.77 -21.68
N ARG A 84 25.70 13.89 -20.42
CA ARG A 84 24.84 13.85 -19.24
C ARG A 84 24.11 15.19 -19.07
N GLU A 85 22.84 15.24 -19.43
CA GLU A 85 21.97 16.38 -19.12
C GLU A 85 21.58 16.40 -17.64
N THR A 86 21.91 17.50 -16.94
CA THR A 86 21.71 17.68 -15.50
C THR A 86 20.24 17.64 -15.07
N GLY A 87 19.33 18.17 -15.89
CA GLY A 87 17.91 18.27 -15.55
C GLY A 87 17.17 16.94 -15.43
N ILE A 88 17.59 15.89 -16.16
CA ILE A 88 17.01 14.54 -16.01
C ILE A 88 17.47 13.91 -14.70
N ARG A 89 18.75 14.10 -14.34
CA ARG A 89 19.33 13.55 -13.12
C ARG A 89 18.66 14.12 -11.87
N ASP A 90 18.31 15.41 -11.89
CA ASP A 90 17.59 16.04 -10.77
C ASP A 90 16.17 15.47 -10.61
N LEU A 91 15.48 15.18 -11.71
CA LEU A 91 14.17 14.52 -11.72
C LEU A 91 14.27 13.07 -11.23
N GLU A 92 15.29 12.33 -11.63
CA GLU A 92 15.57 10.98 -11.14
C GLU A 92 15.84 10.95 -9.64
N ASN A 93 16.71 11.85 -9.15
CA ASN A 93 17.00 11.97 -7.72
C ASN A 93 15.74 12.34 -6.93
N SER A 94 14.91 13.25 -7.46
CA SER A 94 13.63 13.61 -6.85
C SER A 94 12.66 12.41 -6.80
N LEU A 95 12.64 11.57 -7.83
CA LEU A 95 11.80 10.38 -7.88
C LEU A 95 12.27 9.32 -6.88
N GLU A 96 13.58 9.10 -6.76
CA GLU A 96 14.13 8.17 -5.78
C GLU A 96 13.79 8.61 -4.35
N ASN A 97 13.95 9.89 -4.03
CA ASN A 97 13.56 10.44 -2.73
C ASN A 97 12.07 10.23 -2.42
N ILE A 98 11.20 10.39 -3.42
CA ILE A 98 9.75 10.20 -3.25
C ILE A 98 9.41 8.71 -3.06
N LYS A 99 10.09 7.83 -3.80
CA LYS A 99 9.97 6.38 -3.65
C LYS A 99 10.42 5.92 -2.27
N GLU A 100 11.55 6.40 -1.77
CA GLU A 100 12.02 6.10 -0.41
C GLU A 100 11.01 6.55 0.64
N LYS A 101 10.43 7.75 0.49
CA LYS A 101 9.35 8.23 1.37
C LYS A 101 8.12 7.34 1.33
N ALA A 102 7.71 6.87 0.14
CA ALA A 102 6.58 5.96 -0.01
C ALA A 102 6.84 4.61 0.69
N LEU A 103 8.04 4.05 0.53
CA LEU A 103 8.44 2.80 1.20
C LEU A 103 8.46 2.96 2.72
N ALA A 104 9.00 4.07 3.23
CA ALA A 104 9.00 4.36 4.66
C ALA A 104 7.58 4.50 5.21
N HIS A 105 6.69 5.19 4.49
CA HIS A 105 5.30 5.38 4.92
C HIS A 105 4.52 4.05 4.89
N ASN A 106 4.69 3.22 3.86
CA ASN A 106 4.10 1.88 3.79
C ASN A 106 4.56 1.00 4.96
N LYS A 107 5.86 1.00 5.27
CA LYS A 107 6.40 0.29 6.43
C LYS A 107 5.73 0.74 7.74
N ASN A 108 5.58 2.04 7.94
CA ASN A 108 4.93 2.59 9.14
C ASN A 108 3.45 2.18 9.22
N VAL A 109 2.71 2.22 8.11
CA VAL A 109 1.30 1.78 8.06
C VAL A 109 1.19 0.29 8.39
N ARG A 110 2.07 -0.54 7.83
CA ARG A 110 2.12 -1.97 8.11
C ARG A 110 2.41 -2.27 9.58
N GLU A 111 3.37 -1.57 10.19
CA GLU A 111 3.66 -1.70 11.62
C GLU A 111 2.47 -1.29 12.48
N LEU A 112 1.76 -0.23 12.11
CA LEU A 112 0.54 0.20 12.80
C LEU A 112 -0.55 -0.88 12.75
N ILE A 113 -0.81 -1.46 11.58
CA ILE A 113 -1.77 -2.57 11.42
C ILE A 113 -1.40 -3.76 12.31
N LEU A 114 -0.13 -4.19 12.28
CA LEU A 114 0.36 -5.31 13.10
C LEU A 114 0.22 -5.05 14.60
N SER A 115 0.52 -3.83 15.05
CA SER A 115 0.37 -3.45 16.46
C SER A 115 -1.09 -3.48 16.91
N ARG A 116 -2.02 -3.01 16.07
CA ARG A 116 -3.46 -3.05 16.32
C ARG A 116 -3.99 -4.47 16.35
N GLN A 117 -3.57 -5.32 15.40
CA GLN A 117 -3.92 -6.74 15.39
C GLN A 117 -3.51 -7.42 16.70
N LYS A 118 -2.30 -7.16 17.23
CA LYS A 118 -1.86 -7.71 18.52
C LYS A 118 -2.74 -7.26 19.69
N VAL A 119 -3.22 -6.02 19.70
CA VAL A 119 -4.16 -5.52 20.72
C VAL A 119 -5.50 -6.24 20.63
N LEU A 120 -6.04 -6.37 19.41
CA LEU A 120 -7.30 -7.10 19.18
C LEU A 120 -7.19 -8.58 19.56
N SER A 121 -6.09 -9.26 19.20
CA SER A 121 -5.85 -10.65 19.61
C SER A 121 -5.80 -10.82 21.12
N ARG A 122 -5.11 -9.93 21.85
CA ARG A 122 -5.10 -9.95 23.32
C ARG A 122 -6.49 -9.69 23.92
N ARG A 123 -7.27 -8.79 23.32
CA ARG A 123 -8.65 -8.54 23.73
C ARG A 123 -9.52 -9.78 23.50
N LEU A 124 -9.39 -10.44 22.36
CA LEU A 124 -10.06 -11.71 22.08
C LEU A 124 -9.64 -12.80 23.08
N GLU A 125 -8.35 -12.91 23.42
CA GLU A 125 -7.86 -13.82 24.45
C GLU A 125 -8.46 -13.53 25.83
N SER A 126 -8.56 -12.25 26.22
CA SER A 126 -9.19 -11.86 27.49
C SER A 126 -10.70 -12.11 27.52
N LEU A 127 -11.35 -12.12 26.35
CA LEU A 127 -12.76 -12.43 26.18
C LEU A 127 -13.03 -13.92 26.01
N ARG A 128 -11.98 -14.76 25.83
CA ARG A 128 -12.18 -16.21 25.81
C ARG A 128 -12.77 -16.59 27.17
N PRO A 129 -13.93 -17.25 27.20
CA PRO A 129 -14.46 -17.76 28.45
C PRO A 129 -13.36 -18.62 29.05
N HIS A 130 -12.89 -18.24 30.25
CA HIS A 130 -12.17 -19.19 31.09
C HIS A 130 -13.03 -20.43 31.09
N ARG A 131 -12.48 -21.59 30.65
CA ARG A 131 -13.18 -22.87 30.66
C ARG A 131 -13.95 -22.92 31.97
N GLN A 132 -15.23 -22.62 31.91
CA GLN A 132 -16.00 -22.44 33.13
C GLN A 132 -15.93 -23.82 33.76
N ALA A 133 -15.33 -23.89 34.95
CA ALA A 133 -15.43 -25.07 35.78
C ALA A 133 -16.91 -25.48 35.74
N ARG A 134 -17.16 -26.74 35.36
CA ARG A 134 -18.51 -27.30 35.16
C ARG A 134 -19.47 -26.61 36.14
N SER A 135 -20.48 -25.93 35.61
CA SER A 135 -21.49 -25.29 36.45
C SER A 135 -21.94 -26.31 37.51
N PRO A 136 -21.97 -25.95 38.81
CA PRO A 136 -22.40 -26.88 39.85
C PRO A 136 -23.85 -27.37 39.68
N TYR A 137 -24.60 -26.74 38.76
CA TYR A 137 -25.96 -27.12 38.37
C TYR A 137 -26.01 -28.09 37.18
N ALA A 138 -24.87 -28.40 36.55
CA ALA A 138 -24.82 -29.33 35.40
C ALA A 138 -25.08 -30.79 35.79
N ASP A 139 -24.95 -31.12 37.08
CA ASP A 139 -25.20 -32.46 37.65
C ASP A 139 -26.57 -32.58 38.32
N ILE A 140 -27.37 -31.51 38.32
CA ILE A 140 -28.77 -31.61 38.76
C ILE A 140 -29.53 -32.25 37.60
N GLY A 141 -29.57 -33.57 37.65
CA GLY A 141 -30.21 -34.44 36.67
C GLY A 141 -31.59 -33.93 36.27
N VAL A 142 -31.91 -34.15 35.00
CA VAL A 142 -33.18 -33.81 34.36
C VAL A 142 -34.35 -34.23 35.28
N PRO A 143 -35.29 -33.33 35.63
CA PRO A 143 -36.43 -33.71 36.46
C PRO A 143 -37.23 -34.82 35.79
N THR A 144 -37.24 -36.01 36.38
CA THR A 144 -38.16 -37.07 35.98
C THR A 144 -39.55 -36.76 36.53
N LEU A 145 -40.54 -36.89 35.65
CA LEU A 145 -41.96 -36.63 35.86
C LEU A 145 -42.44 -37.23 37.20
N VAL A 146 -42.88 -36.37 38.12
CA VAL A 146 -43.54 -36.81 39.36
C VAL A 146 -44.96 -37.20 39.01
N ASP A 147 -45.26 -38.49 39.08
CA ASP A 147 -46.61 -39.01 38.86
C ASP A 147 -47.44 -38.76 40.14
N ILE A 148 -48.23 -37.69 40.12
CA ILE A 148 -49.12 -37.35 41.23
C ILE A 148 -50.38 -38.24 41.10
N ARG A 149 -50.40 -39.36 41.80
CA ARG A 149 -51.65 -40.11 42.01
C ARG A 149 -52.39 -39.55 43.22
N SER A 150 -53.65 -39.21 42.97
CA SER A 150 -54.67 -38.78 43.93
C SER A 150 -54.93 -39.80 45.04
#